data_AF-A0A2C6MFW9-F1
#
_entry.id   AF-A0A2C6MFW9-F1
#
_cell.length_a   1.000
_cell.length_b   1.000
_cell.length_c   1.000
_cell.angle_alpha   90.00
_cell.angle_beta   90.00
_cell.angle_gamma   90.00
#
_symmetry.space_group_name_H-M   'P 1'
#
loop_
_entity.id
_entity.type
_entity.pdbx_description
1 polymer ?
#
loop_
_entity_poly.entity_id
_entity_poly.type
_entity_poly.pdbx_seq_one_letter_code
_entity_poly.pdbx_strand_id
1 'polypeptide(L)'
;MPLLAMMYVRDGSKESEYDPVKIKHAARVAEEVGADIIKVYYTGSPATFAEITGSVKVPVVIAGGPKMDSTTDLLTMIADSLKAGGTGVSTGRNVFQDADPMRLSGAIRRLLDSDDPDRLLLEALTGKIKKAAKGDNPAEDIPKIVQEFVSHYMSNIPHKKK
;
A
#
# COMPACT_ATOMS: atom_id res chain seq x y z
N MET A 1 -6.98 19.60 -19.71
CA MET A 1 -6.31 19.50 -18.39
C MET A 1 -6.85 18.26 -17.71
N PRO A 2 -6.01 17.32 -17.24
CA PRO A 2 -6.47 16.12 -16.53
C PRO A 2 -7.11 16.43 -15.17
N LEU A 3 -8.12 15.65 -14.77
CA LEU A 3 -8.84 15.74 -13.50
C LEU A 3 -8.51 14.56 -12.56
N LEU A 4 -8.02 14.88 -11.36
CA LEU A 4 -7.90 13.94 -10.25
C LEU A 4 -9.12 14.05 -9.32
N ALA A 5 -9.92 13.01 -9.22
CA ALA A 5 -11.02 12.93 -8.26
C ALA A 5 -10.57 12.24 -6.96
N MET A 6 -10.59 12.98 -5.86
CA MET A 6 -10.25 12.45 -4.53
C MET A 6 -11.52 12.05 -3.80
N MET A 7 -11.78 10.74 -3.73
CA MET A 7 -13.03 10.18 -3.23
C MET A 7 -12.87 9.74 -1.77
N TYR A 8 -13.47 10.51 -0.86
CA TYR A 8 -13.54 10.18 0.56
C TYR A 8 -14.99 9.89 0.94
N VAL A 9 -15.29 8.63 1.25
CA VAL A 9 -16.61 8.22 1.75
C VAL A 9 -16.76 8.73 3.18
N ARG A 10 -17.69 9.66 3.43
CA ARG A 10 -17.95 10.18 4.77
C ARG A 10 -19.44 10.15 5.07
N ASP A 11 -19.85 9.22 5.92
CA ASP A 11 -21.24 9.03 6.34
C ASP A 11 -21.42 9.12 7.86
N GLY A 12 -20.38 9.59 8.57
CA GLY A 12 -20.37 9.70 10.03
C GLY A 12 -19.72 8.52 10.75
N SER A 13 -19.42 7.41 10.07
CA SER A 13 -18.63 6.28 10.61
C SER A 13 -17.22 6.27 10.01
N LYS A 14 -16.21 6.08 10.87
CA LYS A 14 -14.81 6.02 10.43
C LYS A 14 -14.50 4.74 9.66
N GLU A 15 -15.17 3.66 10.01
CA GLU A 15 -15.08 2.34 9.38
C GLU A 15 -15.51 2.42 7.92
N SER A 16 -16.52 3.24 7.65
CA SER A 16 -17.06 3.48 6.30
C SER A 16 -16.07 4.16 5.36
N GLU A 17 -15.05 4.85 5.87
CA GLU A 17 -13.98 5.41 5.05
C GLU A 17 -13.12 4.33 4.36
N TYR A 18 -13.15 3.09 4.86
CA TYR A 18 -12.38 1.95 4.34
C TYR A 18 -13.26 0.82 3.79
N ASP A 19 -14.58 1.00 3.78
CA ASP A 19 -15.55 0.00 3.34
C ASP A 19 -15.40 -0.25 1.82
N PRO A 20 -15.12 -1.50 1.39
CA PRO A 20 -14.91 -1.81 -0.02
C PRO A 20 -16.11 -1.50 -0.92
N VAL A 21 -17.33 -1.71 -0.44
CA VAL A 21 -18.55 -1.49 -1.22
C VAL A 21 -18.75 0.00 -1.46
N LYS A 22 -18.58 0.82 -0.42
CA LYS A 22 -18.75 2.27 -0.52
C LYS A 22 -17.64 2.90 -1.37
N ILE A 23 -16.39 2.47 -1.19
CA ILE A 23 -15.27 2.98 -2.01
C ILE A 23 -15.46 2.60 -3.48
N LYS A 24 -15.90 1.36 -3.78
CA LYS A 24 -16.19 0.91 -5.14
C LYS A 24 -17.26 1.78 -5.80
N HIS A 25 -18.35 2.08 -5.07
CA HIS A 25 -19.37 2.99 -5.56
C HIS A 25 -18.82 4.40 -5.83
N ALA A 26 -18.05 4.95 -4.90
CA ALA A 26 -17.45 6.28 -5.05
C ALA A 26 -16.46 6.34 -6.23
N ALA A 27 -15.64 5.32 -6.43
CA ALA A 27 -14.74 5.21 -7.58
C ALA A 27 -15.53 5.19 -8.90
N ARG A 28 -16.61 4.41 -8.96
CA ARG A 28 -17.46 4.37 -10.16
C ARG A 28 -18.10 5.72 -10.47
N VAL A 29 -18.62 6.40 -9.46
CA VAL A 29 -19.15 7.77 -9.60
C VAL A 29 -18.08 8.73 -10.13
N ALA A 30 -16.85 8.64 -9.62
CA ALA A 30 -15.74 9.48 -10.07
C ALA A 30 -15.42 9.31 -11.56
N GLU A 31 -15.39 8.06 -12.05
CA GLU A 31 -15.22 7.78 -13.48
C GLU A 31 -16.38 8.36 -14.31
N GLU A 32 -17.63 8.17 -13.87
CA GLU A 32 -18.81 8.63 -14.60
C GLU A 32 -18.92 10.16 -14.71
N VAL A 33 -18.37 10.90 -13.75
CA VAL A 33 -18.29 12.37 -13.81
C VAL A 33 -17.06 12.88 -14.58
N GLY A 34 -16.26 11.98 -15.17
CA GLY A 34 -15.16 12.32 -16.07
C GLY A 34 -13.80 12.51 -15.40
N ALA A 35 -13.53 11.82 -14.28
CA ALA A 35 -12.19 11.81 -13.70
C ALA A 35 -11.19 11.07 -14.61
N ASP A 36 -10.01 11.65 -14.82
CA ASP A 36 -8.89 11.00 -15.50
C ASP A 36 -8.08 10.11 -14.54
N ILE A 37 -8.09 10.44 -13.25
CA ILE A 37 -7.43 9.67 -12.19
C ILE A 37 -8.33 9.66 -10.96
N ILE A 38 -8.43 8.52 -10.28
CA ILE A 38 -9.20 8.35 -9.05
C ILE A 38 -8.24 8.13 -7.88
N LYS A 39 -8.44 8.86 -6.79
CA LYS A 39 -7.78 8.61 -5.51
C LYS A 39 -8.80 8.13 -4.49
N VAL A 40 -8.50 7.00 -3.86
CA VAL A 40 -9.31 6.37 -2.79
C VAL A 40 -8.44 5.89 -1.64
N TYR A 41 -9.03 5.50 -0.51
CA TYR A 41 -8.29 4.75 0.50
C TYR A 41 -8.09 3.29 0.07
N TYR A 42 -7.01 2.67 0.55
CA TYR A 42 -6.82 1.24 0.43
C TYR A 42 -7.79 0.50 1.37
N THR A 43 -8.42 -0.56 0.88
CA THR A 43 -9.49 -1.31 1.57
C THR A 43 -8.98 -2.36 2.57
N GLY A 44 -7.66 -2.39 2.80
CA GLY A 44 -7.02 -3.28 3.78
C GLY A 44 -6.59 -4.64 3.23
N SER A 45 -6.99 -5.03 2.01
CA SER A 45 -6.48 -6.26 1.37
C SER A 45 -6.42 -6.15 -0.16
N PRO A 46 -5.52 -6.89 -0.83
CA PRO A 46 -5.45 -6.88 -2.29
C PRO A 46 -6.75 -7.38 -2.93
N ALA A 47 -7.39 -8.38 -2.32
CA ALA A 47 -8.60 -8.99 -2.84
C ALA A 47 -9.77 -7.98 -2.88
N THR A 48 -10.01 -7.27 -1.78
CA THR A 48 -11.06 -6.25 -1.76
C THR A 48 -10.70 -5.06 -2.63
N PHE A 49 -9.42 -4.66 -2.69
CA PHE A 49 -9.00 -3.53 -3.50
C PHE A 49 -9.09 -3.80 -5.01
N ALA A 50 -8.87 -5.05 -5.43
CA ALA A 50 -9.01 -5.49 -6.81
C ALA A 50 -10.45 -5.34 -7.33
N GLU A 51 -11.46 -5.43 -6.45
CA GLU A 51 -12.84 -5.14 -6.84
C GLU A 51 -13.04 -3.66 -7.20
N ILE A 52 -12.30 -2.75 -6.56
CA ILE A 52 -12.39 -1.31 -6.82
C ILE A 52 -11.71 -1.01 -8.16
N THR A 53 -10.46 -1.43 -8.32
CA THR A 53 -9.68 -1.16 -9.54
C THR A 53 -10.32 -1.81 -10.76
N GLY A 54 -10.90 -3.02 -10.62
CA GLY A 54 -11.61 -3.70 -11.68
C GLY A 54 -13.00 -3.12 -12.01
N SER A 55 -13.54 -2.22 -11.18
CA SER A 55 -14.85 -1.58 -11.40
C SER A 55 -14.79 -0.32 -12.27
N VAL A 56 -13.58 0.18 -12.53
CA VAL A 56 -13.32 1.39 -13.32
C VAL A 56 -12.23 1.12 -14.36
N LYS A 57 -12.15 1.96 -15.40
CA LYS A 57 -11.16 1.87 -16.49
C LYS A 57 -10.04 2.90 -16.36
N VAL A 58 -10.21 3.89 -15.48
CA VAL A 58 -9.22 4.95 -15.25
C VAL A 58 -8.23 4.58 -14.13
N PRO A 59 -6.99 5.10 -14.15
CA PRO A 59 -5.99 4.86 -13.12
C PRO A 59 -6.50 5.14 -11.70
N VAL A 60 -6.26 4.20 -10.78
CA VAL A 60 -6.61 4.31 -9.36
C VAL A 60 -5.35 4.38 -8.52
N VAL A 61 -5.22 5.44 -7.71
CA VAL A 61 -4.13 5.63 -6.76
C VAL A 61 -4.65 5.56 -5.33
N ILE A 62 -3.86 4.98 -4.42
CA ILE A 62 -4.24 4.94 -2.99
C ILE A 62 -3.79 6.20 -2.26
N ALA A 63 -4.59 6.65 -1.30
CA ALA A 63 -4.16 7.60 -0.30
C ALA A 63 -3.19 6.95 0.69
N GLY A 64 -2.17 7.69 1.11
CA GLY A 64 -1.23 7.22 2.13
C GLY A 64 -1.79 7.12 3.56
N GLY A 65 -3.01 7.62 3.81
CA GLY A 65 -3.65 7.57 5.12
C GLY A 65 -2.98 8.44 6.20
N PRO A 66 -3.25 8.15 7.49
CA PRO A 66 -2.50 8.67 8.64
C PRO A 66 -1.00 8.33 8.56
N LYS A 67 -0.19 9.03 9.37
CA LYS A 67 1.21 8.61 9.55
C LYS A 67 1.19 7.20 10.16
N MET A 68 1.84 6.27 9.48
CA MET A 68 2.06 4.92 9.97
C MET A 68 3.36 4.90 10.78
N ASP A 69 3.37 4.09 11.85
CA ASP A 69 4.54 3.90 12.69
C ASP A 69 5.63 3.08 11.98
N SER A 70 5.24 2.28 10.99
CA SER A 70 6.11 1.39 10.25
C SER A 70 6.23 1.80 8.78
N THR A 71 7.46 2.11 8.35
CA THR A 71 7.77 2.26 6.91
C THR A 71 7.47 0.98 6.14
N THR A 72 7.64 -0.19 6.77
CA THR A 72 7.36 -1.48 6.13
C THR A 72 5.87 -1.55 5.78
N ASP A 73 4.99 -1.22 6.72
CA ASP A 73 3.54 -1.36 6.54
C ASP A 73 3.04 -0.44 5.42
N LEU A 74 3.60 0.77 5.33
CA LEU A 74 3.33 1.69 4.22
C LEU A 74 3.76 1.10 2.87
N LEU A 75 4.97 0.54 2.79
CA LEU A 75 5.47 -0.05 1.55
C LEU A 75 4.69 -1.32 1.18
N THR A 76 4.30 -2.14 2.15
CA THR A 76 3.42 -3.30 1.94
C THR A 76 2.07 -2.85 1.41
N MET A 77 1.43 -1.84 2.02
CA MET A 77 0.15 -1.30 1.55
C MET A 77 0.23 -0.83 0.09
N ILE A 78 1.32 -0.13 -0.28
CA ILE A 78 1.54 0.30 -1.66
C ILE A 78 1.74 -0.91 -2.58
N ALA A 79 2.59 -1.87 -2.20
CA ALA A 79 2.85 -3.07 -3.00
C ALA A 79 1.56 -3.87 -3.25
N ASP A 80 0.77 -4.07 -2.21
CA ASP A 80 -0.49 -4.80 -2.29
C ASP A 80 -1.53 -4.08 -3.14
N SER A 81 -1.60 -2.75 -3.04
CA SER A 81 -2.41 -1.94 -3.95
C SER A 81 -1.98 -2.11 -5.40
N LEU A 82 -0.68 -2.14 -5.70
CA LEU A 82 -0.17 -2.33 -7.06
C LEU A 82 -0.56 -3.71 -7.61
N LYS A 83 -0.39 -4.77 -6.82
CA LYS A 83 -0.81 -6.14 -7.19
C LYS A 83 -2.30 -6.24 -7.47
N ALA A 84 -3.10 -5.44 -6.77
CA ALA A 84 -4.53 -5.34 -6.96
C ALA A 84 -4.94 -4.42 -8.12
N GLY A 85 -4.01 -3.97 -8.97
CA GLY A 85 -4.29 -3.14 -10.15
C GLY A 85 -4.31 -1.63 -9.88
N GLY A 86 -3.92 -1.18 -8.68
CA GLY A 86 -3.64 0.22 -8.42
C GLY A 86 -2.41 0.67 -9.19
N THR A 87 -2.36 1.96 -9.53
CA THR A 87 -1.33 2.53 -10.43
C THR A 87 -0.45 3.56 -9.75
N GLY A 88 -0.59 3.76 -8.43
CA GLY A 88 0.17 4.77 -7.72
C GLY A 88 -0.27 5.02 -6.28
N VAL A 89 0.42 5.98 -5.66
CA VAL A 89 0.13 6.44 -4.29
C VAL A 89 0.15 7.97 -4.22
N SER A 90 -0.80 8.54 -3.49
CA SER A 90 -0.87 9.95 -3.11
C SER A 90 -0.70 10.05 -1.60
N THR A 91 0.54 10.21 -1.15
CA THR A 91 0.92 10.22 0.27
C THR A 91 1.62 11.53 0.66
N GLY A 92 1.32 12.04 1.86
CA GLY A 92 1.87 13.29 2.39
C GLY A 92 2.53 13.06 3.75
N ARG A 93 1.73 12.94 4.81
CA ARG A 93 2.20 12.77 6.20
C ARG A 93 3.28 11.71 6.35
N ASN A 94 3.10 10.55 5.73
CA ASN A 94 4.08 9.47 5.81
C ASN A 94 5.48 9.86 5.32
N VAL A 95 5.56 10.72 4.30
CA VAL A 95 6.82 11.21 3.72
C VAL A 95 7.33 12.42 4.49
N PHE A 96 6.50 13.46 4.67
CA PHE A 96 6.94 14.73 5.28
C PHE A 96 7.29 14.61 6.76
N GLN A 97 6.75 13.60 7.45
CA GLN A 97 7.04 13.33 8.85
C GLN A 97 7.99 12.14 9.04
N ASP A 98 8.58 11.62 7.95
CA ASP A 98 9.65 10.62 8.07
C ASP A 98 10.95 11.28 8.52
N ALA A 99 11.77 10.54 9.28
CA ALA A 99 13.11 11.01 9.65
C ALA A 99 14.04 11.14 8.43
N ASP A 100 13.75 10.41 7.34
CA ASP A 100 14.47 10.50 6.07
C ASP A 100 13.50 10.47 4.88
N PRO A 101 12.88 11.62 4.55
CA PRO A 101 11.91 11.73 3.46
C PRO A 101 12.48 11.33 2.10
N MET A 102 13.76 11.63 1.85
CA MET A 102 14.40 11.35 0.56
C MET A 102 14.56 9.84 0.35
N ARG A 103 15.04 9.12 1.36
CA ARG A 103 15.13 7.66 1.32
C ARG A 103 13.75 7.02 1.15
N LEU A 104 12.74 7.50 1.87
CA LEU A 104 11.38 6.96 1.77
C LEU A 104 10.77 7.21 0.38
N SER A 105 10.85 8.44 -0.14
CA SER A 105 10.38 8.75 -1.49
C SER A 105 11.08 7.92 -2.56
N GLY A 106 12.40 7.70 -2.43
CA GLY A 106 13.14 6.83 -3.33
C GLY A 106 12.72 5.36 -3.26
N ALA A 107 12.38 4.86 -2.07
CA ALA A 107 11.84 3.51 -1.89
C ALA A 107 10.46 3.36 -2.54
N ILE A 108 9.57 4.34 -2.34
CA ILE A 108 8.24 4.37 -2.98
C ILE A 108 8.38 4.42 -4.50
N ARG A 109 9.25 5.28 -5.06
CA ARG A 109 9.48 5.37 -6.51
C ARG A 109 9.93 4.04 -7.10
N ARG A 110 10.94 3.39 -6.49
CA ARG A 110 11.40 2.06 -6.93
C ARG A 110 10.29 1.02 -6.90
N LEU A 111 9.44 1.04 -5.88
CA LEU A 111 8.31 0.13 -5.77
C LEU A 111 7.30 0.34 -6.91
N LEU A 112 7.01 1.61 -7.24
CA LEU A 112 6.11 1.98 -8.34
C LEU A 112 6.67 1.65 -9.74
N ASP A 113 7.99 1.59 -9.90
CA ASP A 113 8.67 1.21 -11.15
C ASP A 113 8.83 -0.31 -11.33
N SER A 114 8.47 -1.11 -10.31
CA SER A 114 8.78 -2.54 -10.31
C SER A 114 7.71 -3.37 -10.99
N ASP A 115 8.15 -4.27 -11.88
CA ASP A 115 7.33 -5.37 -12.37
C ASP A 115 7.14 -6.47 -11.31
N ASP A 116 7.94 -6.46 -10.24
CA ASP A 116 7.88 -7.38 -9.11
C ASP A 116 7.96 -6.61 -7.77
N PRO A 117 6.83 -6.09 -7.26
CA PRO A 117 6.80 -5.35 -6.00
C PRO A 117 7.17 -6.20 -4.78
N ASP A 118 6.91 -7.52 -4.82
CA ASP A 118 7.20 -8.46 -3.75
C ASP A 118 8.70 -8.61 -3.52
N ARG A 119 9.46 -8.76 -4.61
CA ARG A 119 10.91 -8.84 -4.54
C ARG A 119 11.54 -7.59 -3.93
N LEU A 120 11.08 -6.40 -4.29
CA LEU A 120 11.61 -5.16 -3.72
C LEU A 120 11.27 -5.01 -2.24
N LEU A 121 10.07 -5.45 -1.83
CA LEU A 121 9.70 -5.50 -0.42
C LEU A 121 10.63 -6.46 0.33
N LEU A 122 10.91 -7.63 -0.24
CA LEU A 122 11.86 -8.59 0.31
C LEU A 122 13.29 -8.04 0.40
N GLU A 123 13.78 -7.34 -0.63
CA GLU A 123 15.10 -6.70 -0.63
C GLU A 123 15.19 -5.59 0.43
N ALA A 124 14.14 -4.78 0.58
CA ALA A 124 14.08 -3.74 1.61
C ALA A 124 14.09 -4.33 3.03
N LEU A 125 13.40 -5.46 3.24
CA LEU A 125 13.32 -6.17 4.51
C LEU A 125 14.63 -6.92 4.82
N THR A 126 15.22 -7.60 3.85
CA THR A 126 16.50 -8.30 4.01
C THR A 126 17.67 -7.33 4.20
N GLY A 127 17.61 -6.12 3.61
CA GLY A 127 18.54 -5.03 3.91
C GLY A 127 18.49 -4.61 5.39
N LYS A 128 17.30 -4.56 6.00
CA LYS A 128 17.13 -4.34 7.45
C LYS A 128 17.70 -5.51 8.25
N ILE A 129 17.44 -6.76 7.85
CA ILE A 129 18.01 -7.95 8.51
C ILE A 129 19.54 -7.91 8.50
N LYS A 130 20.17 -7.62 7.34
CA LYS A 130 21.64 -7.52 7.25
C LYS A 130 22.23 -6.37 8.08
N LYS A 131 21.47 -5.28 8.26
CA LYS A 131 21.88 -4.14 9.09
C LYS A 131 21.71 -4.43 10.59
N ALA A 132 20.60 -5.07 10.99
CA ALA A 132 20.37 -5.57 12.35
C ALA A 132 21.39 -6.64 12.73
N ALA A 133 21.74 -7.53 11.79
CA ALA A 133 22.77 -8.54 11.94
C ALA A 133 24.20 -7.97 12.11
N LYS A 134 24.39 -6.67 11.88
CA LYS A 134 25.64 -5.93 12.14
C LYS A 134 25.60 -5.10 13.43
N GLY A 135 24.48 -5.08 14.16
CA GLY A 135 24.34 -4.43 15.46
C GLY A 135 24.89 -5.28 16.61
N ASP A 136 24.85 -4.75 17.83
CA ASP A 136 25.55 -5.33 18.99
C ASP A 136 25.04 -6.72 19.45
N ASN A 137 23.82 -7.13 19.06
CA ASN A 137 23.31 -8.49 19.37
C ASN A 137 22.51 -9.14 18.21
N PRO A 138 23.18 -9.57 17.13
CA PRO A 138 22.56 -10.09 15.89
C PRO A 138 21.64 -11.30 16.09
N ALA A 139 21.99 -12.16 17.03
CA ALA A 139 21.43 -13.50 17.14
C ALA A 139 20.01 -13.52 17.76
N GLU A 140 19.67 -12.53 18.59
CA GLU A 140 18.34 -12.40 19.21
C GLU A 140 17.32 -11.71 18.29
N ASP A 141 17.78 -10.76 17.46
CA ASP A 141 16.90 -9.97 16.59
C ASP A 141 16.54 -10.69 15.28
N ILE A 142 17.45 -11.49 14.72
CA ILE A 142 17.21 -12.21 13.46
C ILE A 142 15.99 -13.18 13.56
N PRO A 143 15.85 -14.02 14.60
CA PRO A 143 14.71 -14.92 14.74
C PRO A 143 13.37 -14.18 14.82
N LYS A 144 13.31 -13.06 15.54
CA LYS A 144 12.08 -12.27 15.70
C LYS A 144 11.67 -11.57 14.40
N ILE A 145 12.63 -10.96 13.70
CA ILE A 145 12.39 -10.29 12.41
C ILE A 145 11.95 -11.31 11.35
N VAL A 146 12.57 -12.50 11.33
CA VAL A 146 12.17 -13.58 10.41
C VAL A 146 10.80 -14.14 10.78
N GLN A 147 10.46 -14.27 12.07
CA GLN A 147 9.13 -14.71 12.50
C GLN A 147 8.02 -13.70 12.17
N GLU A 148 8.26 -12.40 12.38
CA GLU A 148 7.32 -11.34 11.97
C GLU A 148 7.11 -11.36 10.45
N PHE A 149 8.18 -11.53 9.68
CA PHE A 149 8.13 -11.67 8.22
C PHE A 149 7.33 -12.90 7.78
N VAL A 150 7.66 -14.09 8.29
CA VAL A 150 6.98 -15.35 7.95
C VAL A 150 5.51 -15.29 8.37
N SER A 151 5.19 -14.75 9.54
CA SER A 151 3.81 -14.65 10.03
C SER A 151 2.96 -13.72 9.17
N HIS A 152 3.50 -12.54 8.82
CA HIS A 152 2.80 -11.57 7.98
C HIS A 152 2.63 -12.06 6.52
N TYR A 153 3.63 -12.76 5.98
CA TYR A 153 3.56 -13.24 4.60
C TYR A 153 2.71 -14.51 4.48
N MET A 154 2.89 -15.50 5.37
CA MET A 154 2.14 -16.77 5.35
C MET A 154 0.65 -16.60 5.67
N SER A 155 0.26 -15.57 6.43
CA SER A 155 -1.15 -15.27 6.70
C SER A 155 -1.89 -14.67 5.50
N ASN A 156 -1.16 -14.19 4.49
CA ASN A 156 -1.72 -13.47 3.34
C ASN A 156 -1.40 -14.12 1.97
N ILE A 157 -0.78 -15.30 1.95
CA ILE A 157 -0.64 -16.09 0.72
C ILE A 157 -2.06 -16.51 0.28
N PRO A 158 -2.52 -16.12 -0.92
CA PRO A 158 -3.77 -16.65 -1.43
C PRO A 158 -3.60 -18.16 -1.58
N HIS A 159 -4.37 -18.94 -0.81
CA HIS A 159 -4.50 -20.37 -1.06
C HIS A 159 -5.00 -20.53 -2.49
N LYS A 160 -4.13 -20.95 -3.42
CA LYS A 160 -4.55 -21.46 -4.72
C LYS A 160 -5.50 -22.62 -4.42
N LYS A 161 -6.81 -22.40 -4.58
CA LYS A 161 -7.78 -23.48 -4.63
C LYS A 161 -7.32 -24.41 -5.76
N LYS A 162 -6.98 -25.66 -5.38
CA LYS A 162 -6.74 -26.76 -6.32
C LYS A 162 -8.02 -27.04 -7.11
#